data_AF-A0A6L7PDI6-F1
#
_entry.id   AF-A0A6L7PDI6-F1
#
_cell.length_a   1.000
_cell.length_b   1.000
_cell.length_c   1.000
_cell.angle_alpha   90.00
_cell.angle_beta   90.00
_cell.angle_gamma   90.00
#
_symmetry.space_group_name_H-M   'P 1'
#
loop_
_entity.id
_entity.type
_entity.pdbx_description
1 polymer ?
#
loop_
_entity_poly.entity_id
_entity_poly.type
_entity_poly.pdbx_seq_one_letter_code
_entity_poly.pdbx_strand_id
1 'polypeptide(L)'
;MGHGLAIFMLAIAPALLLVYFAVWINGTAWGLRAPLQMAIRADYFGRRSFGTIMGFSSLVIMSGMIIGPTFAGIMYDQTGSYRVSFLVLALFASAGALLFAFAGPPKASLRTQTPATVTHALMGTADTRAA
;
A
#
# COMPACT_ATOMS: atom_id res chain seq x y z
N MET A 1 -0.31 0.59 8.91
CA MET A 1 -0.56 0.79 10.35
C MET A 1 -2.03 0.57 10.71
N GLY A 2 -2.99 1.33 10.15
CA GLY A 2 -4.42 1.20 10.51
C GLY A 2 -5.02 -0.22 10.41
N HIS A 3 -4.66 -1.00 9.37
CA HIS A 3 -5.13 -2.39 9.22
C HIS A 3 -4.66 -3.33 10.34
N GLY A 4 -3.39 -3.24 10.76
CA GLY A 4 -2.86 -4.04 11.87
C GLY A 4 -3.51 -3.69 13.21
N LEU A 5 -3.76 -2.39 13.45
CA LEU A 5 -4.47 -1.91 14.63
C LEU A 5 -5.90 -2.44 14.70
N ALA A 6 -6.62 -2.47 13.57
CA ALA A 6 -7.98 -3.00 13.51
C ALA A 6 -8.02 -4.51 13.83
N ILE A 7 -7.07 -5.30 13.29
CA ILE A 7 -6.99 -6.73 13.59
C ILE A 7 -6.65 -6.95 15.07
N PHE A 8 -5.74 -6.15 15.64
CA PHE A 8 -5.43 -6.21 17.07
C PHE A 8 -6.66 -5.89 17.94
N MET A 9 -7.42 -4.85 17.58
CA MET A 9 -8.68 -4.52 18.28
C MET A 9 -9.69 -5.66 18.22
N LEU A 10 -9.84 -6.33 17.08
CA LEU A 10 -10.69 -7.52 16.95
C LEU A 10 -10.22 -8.67 17.86
N ALA A 11 -8.91 -8.85 18.02
CA ALA A 11 -8.33 -9.92 18.85
C ALA A 11 -8.68 -9.80 20.33
N ILE A 12 -8.90 -8.58 20.82
CA ILE A 12 -9.15 -8.29 22.23
C ILE A 12 -10.56 -7.80 22.51
N ALA A 13 -11.45 -7.75 21.51
CA ALA A 13 -12.74 -7.09 21.60
C ALA A 13 -13.66 -7.77 22.64
N PRO A 14 -13.97 -7.12 23.78
CA PRO A 14 -14.88 -7.69 24.78
C PRO A 14 -16.34 -7.32 24.52
N ALA A 15 -16.58 -6.36 23.62
CA ALA A 15 -17.89 -5.79 23.34
C ALA A 15 -18.08 -5.45 21.85
N LEU A 16 -19.32 -5.52 21.39
CA LEU A 16 -19.71 -5.32 19.99
C LEU A 16 -19.35 -3.90 19.47
N LEU A 17 -19.33 -2.91 20.37
CA LEU A 17 -18.92 -1.55 20.04
C LEU A 17 -17.46 -1.47 19.53
N LEU A 18 -16.54 -2.22 20.15
CA LEU A 18 -15.13 -2.23 19.72
C LEU A 18 -14.96 -2.93 18.36
N VAL A 19 -15.84 -3.89 18.05
CA VAL A 19 -15.91 -4.50 16.71
C VAL A 19 -16.30 -3.46 15.66
N TYR A 20 -17.32 -2.63 15.91
CA TYR A 20 -17.71 -1.57 14.97
C TYR A 20 -16.58 -0.56 14.73
N PHE A 21 -15.88 -0.14 15.78
CA PHE A 21 -14.71 0.73 15.63
C PHE A 21 -13.60 0.06 14.81
N ALA A 22 -13.30 -1.21 15.07
CA ALA A 22 -12.29 -1.95 14.33
C ALA A 22 -12.65 -2.08 12.84
N VAL A 23 -13.91 -2.37 12.51
CA VAL A 23 -14.40 -2.45 11.12
C VAL A 23 -14.29 -1.09 10.42
N TRP A 24 -14.64 0.01 11.10
CA TRP A 24 -14.54 1.35 10.54
C TRP A 24 -13.08 1.75 10.24
N ILE A 25 -12.16 1.48 11.16
CA ILE A 25 -10.71 1.70 10.97
C ILE A 25 -10.18 0.82 9.83
N ASN A 26 -10.62 -0.42 9.75
CA ASN A 26 -10.21 -1.32 8.69
C ASN A 26 -10.68 -0.83 7.31
N GLY A 27 -11.95 -0.42 7.20
CA GLY A 27 -12.53 0.09 5.96
C GLY A 27 -11.80 1.32 5.43
N THR A 28 -11.54 2.31 6.30
CA THR A 28 -10.79 3.51 5.93
C THR A 28 -9.35 3.20 5.50
N ALA A 29 -8.68 2.31 6.23
CA ALA A 29 -7.32 1.87 5.87
C ALA A 29 -7.27 1.18 4.50
N TRP A 30 -8.25 0.35 4.16
CA TRP A 30 -8.33 -0.31 2.85
C TRP A 30 -8.70 0.65 1.72
N GLY A 31 -9.61 1.59 1.95
CA GLY A 31 -10.01 2.59 0.96
C GLY A 31 -8.85 3.49 0.54
N LEU A 32 -8.03 3.94 1.49
CA LEU A 32 -6.84 4.77 1.22
C LEU A 32 -5.71 3.99 0.53
N ARG A 33 -5.57 2.69 0.82
CA ARG A 33 -4.49 1.86 0.29
C ARG A 33 -4.54 1.71 -1.22
N ALA A 34 -5.73 1.50 -1.81
CA ALA A 34 -5.86 1.20 -3.24
C ALA A 34 -5.27 2.30 -4.16
N PRO A 35 -5.64 3.59 -4.04
CA PRO A 35 -5.07 4.64 -4.89
C PRO A 35 -3.60 4.91 -4.57
N LEU A 36 -3.21 4.90 -3.29
CA LEU A 36 -1.84 5.18 -2.85
C LEU A 36 -0.87 4.10 -3.35
N GLN A 37 -1.27 2.83 -3.30
CA GLN A 37 -0.45 1.70 -3.75
C GLN A 37 -0.18 1.77 -5.27
N MET A 38 -1.14 2.25 -6.07
CA MET A 38 -0.97 2.42 -7.51
C MET A 38 -0.06 3.60 -7.84
N ALA A 39 -0.24 4.75 -7.17
CA ALA A 39 0.57 5.94 -7.38
C ALA A 39 2.05 5.71 -7.04
N ILE A 40 2.33 5.18 -5.84
CA ILE A 40 3.71 4.93 -5.37
C ILE A 40 4.44 3.99 -6.34
N ARG A 41 3.81 2.90 -6.77
CA ARG A 41 4.48 1.93 -7.66
C ARG A 41 4.74 2.52 -9.04
N ALA A 42 3.84 3.37 -9.53
CA ALA A 42 4.02 4.06 -10.79
C ALA A 42 5.20 5.04 -10.72
N ASP A 43 5.34 5.74 -9.60
CA ASP A 43 6.42 6.71 -9.35
C ASP A 43 7.79 6.04 -9.14
N TYR A 44 7.86 4.89 -8.46
CA TYR A 44 9.13 4.20 -8.16
C TYR A 44 9.72 3.44 -9.36
N PHE A 45 8.89 2.81 -10.18
CA PHE A 45 9.38 1.79 -11.12
C PHE A 45 9.30 2.20 -12.60
N GLY A 46 8.56 3.25 -12.94
CA GLY A 46 8.36 3.68 -14.32
C GLY A 46 7.71 2.60 -15.21
N ARG A 47 7.43 2.91 -16.47
CA ARG A 47 6.56 2.07 -17.34
C ARG A 47 7.19 0.77 -17.84
N ARG A 48 8.53 0.63 -17.85
CA ARG A 48 9.22 -0.45 -18.59
C ARG A 48 9.17 -1.82 -17.90
N SER A 49 9.15 -1.87 -16.56
CA SER A 49 9.11 -3.13 -15.78
C SER A 49 7.91 -3.19 -14.83
N PHE A 50 6.99 -2.24 -14.93
CA PHE A 50 5.84 -2.11 -14.03
C PHE A 50 4.97 -3.37 -13.99
N GLY A 51 4.65 -3.94 -15.16
CA GLY A 51 3.81 -5.13 -15.28
C GLY A 51 4.40 -6.34 -14.58
N THR A 52 5.70 -6.60 -14.74
CA THR A 52 6.39 -7.73 -14.10
C THR A 52 6.44 -7.57 -12.58
N ILE A 53 6.74 -6.37 -12.08
CA ILE A 53 6.78 -6.08 -10.64
C ILE A 53 5.41 -6.21 -10.01
N MET A 54 4.37 -5.71 -10.70
CA MET A 54 2.98 -5.87 -10.28
C MET A 54 2.56 -7.33 -10.28
N GLY A 55 2.91 -8.09 -11.32
CA GLY A 55 2.63 -9.53 -11.41
C GLY A 55 3.26 -10.32 -10.27
N PHE A 56 4.57 -10.15 -10.04
CA PHE A 56 5.26 -10.80 -8.94
C PHE A 56 4.70 -10.39 -7.57
N SER A 57 4.40 -9.09 -7.39
CA SER A 57 3.75 -8.62 -6.16
C SER A 57 2.39 -9.26 -5.93
N SER A 58 1.60 -9.44 -6.98
CA SER A 58 0.29 -10.08 -6.90
C SER A 58 0.42 -11.54 -6.47
N LEU A 59 1.45 -12.27 -6.92
CA LEU A 59 1.71 -13.63 -6.45
C LEU A 59 1.94 -13.66 -4.93
N VAL A 60 2.78 -12.77 -4.42
CA VAL A 60 3.05 -12.67 -2.98
C VAL A 60 1.78 -12.34 -2.19
N ILE A 61 0.96 -11.40 -2.69
CA ILE A 61 -0.32 -11.04 -2.06
C ILE A 61 -1.27 -12.23 -2.05
N MET A 62 -1.41 -12.94 -3.18
CA MET A 62 -2.29 -14.09 -3.30
C MET A 62 -1.88 -15.22 -2.34
N SER A 63 -0.58 -15.50 -2.23
CA SER A 63 -0.08 -16.45 -1.24
C SER A 63 -0.49 -16.05 0.17
N GLY A 64 -0.35 -14.78 0.55
CA GLY A 64 -0.80 -14.27 1.84
C GLY A 64 -2.32 -14.41 2.05
N MET A 65 -3.13 -14.15 1.02
CA MET A 65 -4.59 -14.28 1.07
C MET A 65 -5.06 -15.73 1.24
N ILE A 66 -4.28 -16.71 0.79
CA ILE A 66 -4.56 -18.13 0.99
C ILE A 66 -4.09 -18.57 2.38
N ILE A 67 -2.86 -18.20 2.75
CA ILE A 67 -2.23 -18.62 4.01
C ILE A 67 -2.97 -18.04 5.21
N GLY A 68 -3.40 -16.78 5.17
CA GLY A 68 -3.99 -16.09 6.33
C GLY A 68 -5.25 -16.78 6.89
N PRO A 69 -6.32 -16.95 6.09
CA PRO A 69 -7.54 -17.63 6.53
C PRO A 69 -7.30 -19.11 6.88
N THR A 70 -6.47 -19.80 6.09
CA THR A 70 -6.13 -21.21 6.35
C THR A 70 -5.45 -21.38 7.70
N PHE A 71 -4.45 -20.54 8.00
CA PHE A 71 -3.78 -20.52 9.29
C PHE A 71 -4.74 -20.20 10.43
N ALA A 72 -5.62 -19.21 10.26
CA ALA A 72 -6.60 -18.84 11.27
C ALA A 72 -7.59 -19.96 11.56
N GLY A 73 -8.05 -20.69 10.52
CA GLY A 73 -8.91 -21.85 10.65
C GLY A 73 -8.23 -23.00 11.39
N ILE A 74 -7.03 -23.40 11.00
CA ILE A 74 -6.26 -24.47 11.66
C ILE A 74 -6.03 -24.15 13.15
N MET A 75 -5.68 -22.90 13.46
CA MET A 75 -5.49 -22.47 14.84
C MET A 75 -6.80 -22.49 15.64
N TYR A 76 -7.93 -22.14 15.03
CA TYR A 76 -9.23 -22.27 15.68
C TYR A 76 -9.58 -23.74 15.94
N ASP A 77 -9.35 -24.63 14.97
CA ASP A 77 -9.63 -26.06 15.11
C ASP A 77 -8.81 -26.70 16.23
N GLN A 78 -7.58 -26.23 16.47
CA GLN A 78 -6.70 -26.75 17.52
C GLN A 78 -6.93 -26.11 18.90
N THR A 79 -7.26 -24.82 18.94
CA THR A 79 -7.31 -24.05 20.21
C THR A 79 -8.72 -23.64 20.64
N GLY A 80 -9.70 -23.76 19.76
CA GLY A 80 -11.06 -23.25 19.94
C GLY A 80 -11.17 -21.72 19.95
N SER A 81 -10.10 -20.99 19.60
CA SER A 81 -10.07 -19.53 19.69
C SER A 81 -9.29 -18.88 18.54
N TYR A 82 -9.81 -17.77 18.01
CA TYR A 82 -9.10 -16.95 17.00
C TYR A 82 -8.06 -16.00 17.60
N ARG A 83 -7.96 -15.91 18.93
CA ARG A 83 -7.13 -14.89 19.58
C ARG A 83 -5.67 -14.97 19.17
N VAL A 84 -5.09 -16.16 19.18
CA VAL A 84 -3.70 -16.38 18.78
C VAL A 84 -3.51 -16.04 17.29
N SER A 85 -4.42 -16.50 16.44
CA SER A 85 -4.41 -16.23 15.00
C SER A 85 -4.40 -14.74 14.69
N PHE A 86 -5.30 -13.98 15.31
CA PHE A 86 -5.41 -12.54 15.09
C PHE A 86 -4.21 -11.77 15.64
N LEU A 87 -3.63 -12.19 16.77
CA LEU A 87 -2.40 -11.58 17.29
C LEU A 87 -1.22 -11.78 16.33
N VAL A 88 -1.05 -13.00 15.83
CA VAL A 88 0.01 -13.31 14.84
C VAL A 88 -0.21 -12.49 13.56
N LEU A 89 -1.44 -12.47 13.03
CA LEU A 89 -1.77 -11.69 11.83
C LEU A 89 -1.56 -10.18 12.04
N ALA A 90 -1.92 -9.65 13.22
CA ALA A 90 -1.69 -8.26 13.56
C ALA A 90 -0.19 -7.92 13.60
N LEU A 91 0.64 -8.81 14.15
CA LEU A 91 2.10 -8.63 14.17
C LEU A 91 2.67 -8.60 12.75
N PHE A 92 2.31 -9.56 11.90
CA PHE A 92 2.76 -9.60 10.50
C PHE A 92 2.30 -8.36 9.71
N ALA A 93 1.04 -7.94 9.87
CA ALA A 93 0.51 -6.75 9.22
C ALA A 93 1.24 -5.47 9.67
N SER A 94 1.61 -5.41 10.96
CA SER A 94 2.34 -4.27 11.54
C SER A 94 3.79 -4.26 11.09
N ALA A 95 4.47 -5.41 11.06
CA ALA A 95 5.83 -5.56 10.54
C ALA A 95 5.92 -5.16 9.07
N GLY A 96 4.98 -5.59 8.23
CA GLY A 96 4.91 -5.16 6.83
C GLY A 96 4.75 -3.65 6.68
N ALA A 97 3.94 -3.02 7.55
CA ALA A 97 3.80 -1.57 7.56
C ALA A 97 5.07 -0.85 8.04
N LEU A 98 5.82 -1.42 8.99
CA LEU A 98 7.12 -0.90 9.43
C LEU A 98 8.14 -0.95 8.29
N LEU A 99 8.26 -2.09 7.61
CA LEU A 99 9.15 -2.23 6.46
C LEU A 99 8.84 -1.21 5.37
N PHE A 100 7.55 -0.92 5.14
CA PHE A 100 7.13 0.12 4.19
C PHE A 100 7.49 1.53 4.67
N ALA A 101 7.41 1.80 5.97
CA ALA A 101 7.83 3.10 6.53
C ALA A 101 9.36 3.33 6.39
N PHE A 102 10.15 2.26 6.38
CA PHE A 102 11.60 2.32 6.15
C PHE A 102 12.00 2.23 4.67
N ALA A 103 11.05 2.07 3.74
CA ALA A 103 11.34 2.12 2.32
C ALA A 103 11.69 3.56 1.94
N GLY A 104 12.98 3.81 1.63
CA GLY A 104 13.49 5.14 1.31
C GLY A 104 12.74 5.80 0.14
N PRO A 105 12.64 7.14 0.11
CA PRO A 105 11.75 7.88 -0.79
C PRO A 105 11.99 7.55 -2.28
N PRO A 106 10.95 7.68 -3.13
CA PRO A 106 11.07 7.40 -4.55
C PRO A 106 12.22 8.21 -5.13
N LYS A 107 13.11 7.57 -5.90
CA LYS A 107 14.03 8.31 -6.78
C LYS A 107 13.14 9.16 -7.69
N ALA A 108 13.13 10.48 -7.48
CA ALA A 108 12.25 11.40 -8.17
C ALA A 108 12.26 11.09 -9.67
N SER A 109 11.11 10.69 -10.21
CA SER A 109 10.97 10.55 -11.65
C SER A 109 11.21 11.95 -12.24
N LEU A 110 12.10 12.05 -13.22
CA LEU A 110 12.50 13.32 -13.87
C LEU A 110 11.33 14.03 -14.60
N ARG A 111 10.08 13.62 -14.38
CA ARG A 111 8.89 14.09 -15.11
C ARG A 111 8.29 15.38 -14.56
N THR A 112 8.77 15.87 -13.41
CA THR A 112 8.46 17.21 -12.90
C THR A 112 9.37 18.30 -13.47
N GLN A 113 10.30 18.00 -14.38
CA GLN A 113 10.99 19.03 -15.16
C GLN A 113 10.19 19.34 -16.44
N THR A 114 9.20 20.23 -16.26
CA THR A 114 8.94 21.42 -17.09
C THR A 114 8.35 21.28 -18.51
N PRO A 115 7.11 21.79 -18.73
CA PRO A 115 6.69 22.35 -20.01
C PRO A 115 6.73 23.90 -20.05
N ALA A 116 7.37 24.59 -19.10
CA ALA A 116 7.45 26.07 -19.09
C ALA A 116 8.67 26.65 -19.84
N THR A 117 9.74 25.90 -20.08
CA THR A 117 10.97 26.43 -20.72
C THR A 117 10.92 26.41 -22.26
N VAL A 118 10.08 25.57 -22.86
CA VAL A 118 9.98 25.51 -24.34
C VAL A 118 9.28 26.75 -24.92
N THR A 119 8.37 27.38 -24.16
CA THR A 119 7.66 28.58 -24.60
C THR A 119 8.58 29.80 -24.72
N HIS A 120 9.59 29.94 -23.86
CA HIS A 120 10.57 31.03 -23.96
C HIS A 120 11.61 30.84 -25.08
N ALA A 121 11.95 29.59 -25.43
CA ALA A 121 12.88 29.30 -26.51
C ALA A 121 12.28 29.51 -27.91
N LEU A 122 10.97 29.34 -28.06
CA LEU A 122 10.26 29.56 -29.33
C LEU A 122 9.86 31.02 -29.56
N MET A 123 9.83 31.85 -28.52
CA MET A 123 9.51 33.28 -28.64
C MET A 123 10.74 34.16 -28.97
N GLY A 124 11.96 33.63 -28.86
CA GLY A 124 13.21 34.36 -29.07
C GLY A 124 13.79 34.31 -30.49
N THR A 125 13.21 33.54 -31.42
CA THR A 125 13.75 33.37 -32.79
C THR A 125 12.91 34.04 -33.87
N ALA A 126 11.88 34.80 -33.50
CA ALA A 126 10.97 35.43 -34.46
C ALA A 126 11.43 36.80 -34.97
N ASP A 127 12.49 37.40 -34.40
CA ASP A 127 12.79 38.84 -34.58
C ASP A 127 14.12 39.17 -35.31
N THR A 128 14.78 38.19 -35.94
CA THR A 128 16.09 38.42 -36.62
C THR A 128 16.08 38.15 -38.13
N ARG A 129 14.92 38.28 -38.81
CA ARG A 129 14.81 38.12 -40.28
C ARG A 129 14.33 39.38 -41.02
N ALA A 130 14.45 40.57 -40.43
CA ALA A 130 13.98 41.81 -41.04
C ALA A 130 14.98 42.99 -41.01
N ALA A 131 16.29 42.71 -41.11
CA ALA A 131 17.31 43.74 -41.31
C ALA A 131 18.33 43.30 -42.37
#